data_AF-A0A2L0AFB3-F1
#
_entry.id   AF-A0A2L0AFB3-F1
#
_cell.length_a   1.000
_cell.length_b   1.000
_cell.length_c   1.000
_cell.angle_alpha   90.00
_cell.angle_beta   90.00
_cell.angle_gamma   90.00
#
_symmetry.space_group_name_H-M   'P 1'
#
loop_
_entity.id
_entity.type
_entity.pdbx_description
1 polymer ?
#
loop_
_entity_poly.entity_id
_entity_poly.type
_entity_poly.pdbx_seq_one_letter_code
_entity_poly.pdbx_strand_id
1 'polypeptide(L)' 'MDEDVAPFCQSAPIVEAGGFQGYCEDFEYAWRWEIRRDGDVVHHGAALSEPAAKRAIESMIRVFGIMEEQKRDAEPHT' A
#
# COMPACT_ATOMS: atom_id res chain seq x y z
N MET A 1 -10.04 22.32 9.30
CA MET A 1 -10.96 21.42 8.58
C MET A 1 -10.26 20.10 8.61
N ASP A 2 -10.60 19.27 9.59
CA ASP A 2 -10.27 17.84 9.54
C ASP A 2 -11.09 17.28 8.38
N GLU A 3 -10.48 17.17 7.21
CA GLU A 3 -11.08 16.40 6.12
C GLU A 3 -11.12 14.96 6.62
N ASP A 4 -12.30 14.53 7.06
CA ASP A 4 -12.70 13.14 7.18
C ASP A 4 -12.49 12.48 5.81
N VAL A 5 -11.26 12.07 5.54
CA VAL A 5 -10.92 11.25 4.40
C VAL A 5 -11.64 9.93 4.62
N ALA A 6 -12.81 9.78 3.98
CA ALA A 6 -13.65 8.62 4.15
C ALA A 6 -12.81 7.34 4.02
N PRO A 7 -12.96 6.39 4.96
CA PRO A 7 -12.19 5.15 4.94
C PRO A 7 -12.43 4.44 3.61
N PHE A 8 -11.38 3.82 3.07
CA PHE A 8 -11.48 3.03 1.84
C PHE A 8 -12.64 2.05 1.95
N CYS A 9 -13.58 2.14 1.01
CA CYS A 9 -14.81 1.34 1.02
C CYS A 9 -14.59 -0.09 0.51
N GLN A 10 -13.41 -0.39 -0.03
CA GLN A 10 -13.11 -1.71 -0.60
C GLN A 10 -12.90 -2.79 0.47
N SER A 11 -13.68 -3.86 0.37
CA SER A 11 -13.64 -5.00 1.28
C SER A 11 -12.48 -5.98 0.99
N ALA A 12 -11.84 -5.89 -0.17
CA ALA A 12 -10.77 -6.82 -0.58
C ALA A 12 -9.61 -6.06 -1.24
N PRO A 13 -8.35 -6.45 -0.95
CA PRO A 13 -7.17 -5.86 -1.58
C PRO A 13 -7.02 -6.30 -3.04
N ILE A 14 -6.47 -5.41 -3.86
CA ILE A 14 -6.15 -5.67 -5.28
C ILE A 14 -4.74 -6.27 -5.47
N VAL A 15 -3.90 -6.22 -4.43
CA VAL A 15 -2.57 -6.82 -4.35
C VAL A 15 -2.34 -7.32 -2.92
N GLU A 16 -1.87 -8.56 -2.78
CA GLU A 16 -1.44 -9.13 -1.49
C GLU A 16 -0.11 -9.84 -1.67
N ALA A 17 0.92 -9.41 -0.92
CA ALA A 17 2.23 -10.07 -0.93
C ALA A 17 3.05 -9.67 0.31
N GLY A 18 3.79 -10.63 0.88
CA GLY A 18 4.75 -10.35 1.96
C GLY A 18 4.13 -9.79 3.25
N GLY A 19 2.86 -10.11 3.53
CA GLY A 19 2.11 -9.54 4.66
C GLY A 19 1.57 -8.12 4.41
N PHE A 20 1.77 -7.57 3.21
CA PHE A 20 1.19 -6.30 2.79
C PHE A 20 -0.07 -6.50 1.97
N GLN A 21 -1.04 -5.60 2.15
CA GLN A 21 -2.32 -5.58 1.45
C GLN A 21 -2.51 -4.21 0.80
N GLY A 22 -2.72 -4.18 -0.52
CA GLY A 22 -2.91 -2.96 -1.29
C GLY A 22 -4.36 -2.76 -1.73
N TYR A 23 -4.92 -1.58 -1.48
CA TYR A 23 -6.29 -1.21 -1.81
C TYR A 23 -6.30 -0.05 -2.81
N CYS A 24 -7.35 0.06 -3.63
CA CYS A 24 -7.42 1.11 -4.66
C CYS A 24 -8.86 1.54 -4.95
N GLU A 25 -9.16 2.81 -4.74
CA GLU A 25 -10.49 3.38 -4.87
C GLU A 25 -10.54 4.44 -5.97
N ASP A 26 -11.62 4.41 -6.75
CA ASP A 26 -11.92 5.42 -7.76
C ASP A 26 -12.51 6.67 -7.09
N PHE A 27 -11.91 7.81 -7.35
CA PHE A 27 -12.31 9.13 -6.85
C PHE A 27 -12.79 10.04 -8.00
N GLU A 28 -13.24 9.47 -9.11
CA GLU A 28 -13.71 10.11 -10.36
C GLU A 28 -12.63 10.86 -11.16
N TYR A 29 -11.72 11.56 -10.49
CA TYR A 29 -10.61 12.30 -11.11
C TYR A 29 -9.25 11.62 -10.92
N ALA A 30 -9.16 10.65 -10.00
CA ALA A 30 -7.95 9.91 -9.70
C ALA A 30 -8.28 8.59 -9.02
N TRP A 31 -7.29 7.72 -8.97
CA TRP A 31 -7.33 6.46 -8.25
C TRP A 31 -6.49 6.59 -7.00
N ARG A 32 -7.14 6.70 -5.84
CA ARG A 32 -6.48 6.72 -4.55
C ARG A 32 -6.08 5.30 -4.19
N TRP A 33 -4.94 5.11 -3.56
CA TRP A 33 -4.51 3.80 -3.09
C TRP A 33 -3.82 3.88 -1.74
N GLU A 34 -3.85 2.77 -1.02
CA GLU A 34 -3.13 2.58 0.23
C GLU A 34 -2.56 1.18 0.32
N ILE A 35 -1.49 1.05 1.12
CA ILE A 35 -0.84 -0.20 1.46
C ILE A 35 -0.95 -0.33 2.97
N ARG A 36 -1.48 -1.46 3.40
CA ARG A 36 -1.62 -1.83 4.81
C ARG A 36 -0.70 -2.99 5.16
N ARG A 37 -0.31 -3.07 6.43
CA ARG A 37 0.34 -4.24 7.04
C ARG A 37 -0.26 -4.44 8.43
N ASP A 38 -0.68 -5.66 8.74
CA ASP A 38 -1.32 -6.00 10.01
C ASP A 38 -2.53 -5.11 10.37
N GLY A 39 -3.23 -4.61 9.35
CA GLY A 39 -4.38 -3.71 9.47
C GLY A 39 -4.03 -2.21 9.48
N ASP A 40 -2.77 -1.84 9.69
CA ASP A 40 -2.31 -0.46 9.76
C ASP A 40 -1.89 0.07 8.38
N VAL A 41 -2.23 1.32 8.07
CA VAL A 41 -1.78 1.99 6.84
C VAL A 41 -0.31 2.37 6.95
N VAL A 42 0.52 1.78 6.09
CA VAL A 42 1.98 2.04 6.05
C VAL A 42 2.37 2.98 4.92
N HIS A 43 1.55 3.09 3.87
CA HIS A 43 1.79 4.01 2.76
C HIS A 43 0.49 4.31 2.02
N HIS A 44 0.38 5.49 1.42
CA HIS A 44 -0.75 5.87 0.57
C HIS A 44 -0.27 6.69 -0.63
N GLY A 45 -1.14 6.84 -1.63
CA GLY A 45 -0.86 7.66 -2.79
C GLY A 45 -2.04 7.75 -3.75
N ALA A 46 -1.78 8.29 -4.94
CA ALA A 46 -2.77 8.40 -6.00
C ALA A 46 -2.13 8.11 -7.37
N ALA A 47 -2.94 7.70 -8.33
CA ALA A 47 -2.57 7.54 -9.73
C ALA A 47 -3.70 8.00 -10.66
N LEU A 48 -3.39 8.25 -11.93
CA LEU A 48 -4.38 8.72 -12.91
C LEU A 48 -5.27 7.60 -13.47
N SER A 49 -4.97 6.33 -13.19
CA SER A 49 -5.77 5.18 -13.62
C SER A 49 -5.58 3.99 -12.68
N GLU A 50 -6.57 3.11 -12.59
CA GLU A 50 -6.51 1.87 -11.80
C GLU A 50 -5.28 1.01 -12.14
N PRO A 51 -4.94 0.76 -13.42
CA PRO A 51 -3.76 -0.05 -13.73
C PRO A 51 -2.46 0.61 -13.30
N ALA A 52 -2.41 1.95 -13.30
CA ALA A 52 -1.24 2.68 -12.80
C ALA A 52 -1.14 2.60 -11.27
N ALA A 53 -2.26 2.73 -10.55
CA ALA A 53 -2.30 2.54 -9.10
C ALA A 53 -1.86 1.11 -8.71
N LYS A 54 -2.39 0.08 -9.39
CA LYS A 54 -1.98 -1.32 -9.17
C LYS A 54 -0.48 -1.53 -9.33
N ARG A 55 0.12 -1.03 -10.43
CA ARG A 55 1.58 -1.13 -10.65
C ARG A 55 2.40 -0.37 -9.60
N ALA A 56 1.90 0.77 -9.13
CA ALA A 56 2.55 1.54 -8.07
C ALA A 56 2.55 0.75 -6.75
N ILE A 57 1.41 0.17 -6.37
CA ILE A 57 1.28 -0.70 -5.20
C ILE A 57 2.23 -1.89 -5.30
N GLU A 58 2.25 -2.60 -6.42
CA GLU A 58 3.14 -3.75 -6.64
C GLU A 58 4.61 -3.38 -6.50
N SER A 59 5.03 -2.22 -7.03
CA SER A 59 6.41 -1.73 -6.90
C SER A 59 6.75 -1.42 -5.45
N MET A 60 5.88 -0.71 -4.74
CA MET A 60 6.12 -0.32 -3.36
C MET A 60 6.20 -1.53 -2.43
N ILE A 61 5.32 -2.52 -2.59
CA ILE A 61 5.37 -3.75 -1.80
C ILE A 61 6.70 -4.50 -2.02
N ARG A 62 7.22 -4.55 -3.26
CA ARG A 62 8.54 -5.13 -3.54
C ARG A 62 9.65 -4.37 -2.82
N VAL A 63 9.61 -3.04 -2.86
CA VAL A 63 10.58 -2.19 -2.14
C VAL A 63 10.52 -2.45 -0.63
N PHE A 64 9.33 -2.53 -0.05
CA PHE A 64 9.16 -2.85 1.36
C PHE A 64 9.72 -4.22 1.72
N GLY A 65 9.49 -5.24 0.88
CA GLY A 65 10.09 -6.56 1.05
C GLY A 65 11.63 -6.49 1.14
N ILE A 66 12.26 -5.79 0.20
CA ILE A 66 13.74 -5.62 0.18
C ILE A 66 14.22 -4.90 1.44
N MET A 67 13.52 -3.85 1.88
CA MET A 67 13.91 -3.10 3.09
C MET A 67 13.82 -3.94 4.36
N GLU A 68 12.79 -4.79 4.47
CA GLU A 68 12.61 -5.69 5.61
C GLU A 68 13.69 -6.78 5.65
N GLU A 69 14.09 -7.31 4.49
CA GLU A 69 15.21 -8.25 4.39
C GLU A 69 16.51 -7.59 4.84
N GLN A 70 16.81 -6.39 4.35
CA GLN A 70 18.01 -5.64 4.74
C GLN A 70 18.03 -5.32 6.24
N LYS A 71 16.88 -4.95 6.82
CA LYS A 71 16.77 -4.69 8.26
C LYS A 71 17.06 -5.95 9.09
N ARG A 72 16.52 -7.09 8.68
CA ARG A 72 16.77 -8.38 9.36
C ARG A 72 18.23 -8.81 9.28
N ASP A 73 18.88 -8.59 8.14
CA ASP A 73 20.30 -8.92 7.95
C ASP A 73 21.22 -7.96 8.74
N ALA A 74 20.76 -6.74 9.02
CA ALA A 74 21.50 -5.73 9.78
C ALA A 74 21.37 -5.88 11.31
N GLU A 75 20.41 -6.64 11.83
CA GLU A 75 20.28 -6.93 13.26
C GLU A 75 21.09 -8.19 13.63
N PRO A 76 22.28 -8.07 14.26
CA PRO A 76 23.07 -9.24 14.65
C PRO A 76 22.30 -10.05 15.69
N HIS A 77 22.17 -11.35 15.43
CA HIS A 77 21.62 -12.31 16.39
C HIS A 77 22.45 -12.25 17.68
N THR A 78 21.88 -11.69 18.74
CA THR A 78 22.45 -11.73 20.09
C THR A 78 22.00 -12.99 20.81
#